data_AF-A0A6I0F506-F1
#
_entry.id   AF-A0A6I0F506-F1
#
_cell.length_a   1.000
_cell.length_b   1.000
_cell.length_c   1.000
_cell.angle_alpha   90.00
_cell.angle_beta   90.00
_cell.angle_gamma   90.00
#
_symmetry.space_group_name_H-M   'P 1'
#
loop_
_entity.id
_entity.type
_entity.pdbx_description
1 polymer ?
#
loop_
_entity_poly.entity_id
_entity_poly.type
_entity_poly.pdbx_seq_one_letter_code
_entity_poly.pdbx_strand_id
1 'polypeptide(L)' 'MSKIHEEVIDVITEVVGNLEIKEENLDTELKKLGIDSLETFNVLFELEEKFGITFPEEDVEKLNTINSLAKYINEKLNN' A
#
# COMPACT_ATOMS: atom_id res chain seq x y z
N MET A 1 2.33 13.45 -6.97
CA MET A 1 1.70 12.14 -6.71
C MET A 1 1.41 11.40 -8.00
N SER A 2 1.77 10.12 -8.09
CA SER A 2 1.35 9.24 -9.20
C SER A 2 -0.04 8.68 -8.91
N LYS A 3 -0.79 8.36 -9.96
CA LYS A 3 -2.17 7.81 -9.85
C LYS A 3 -2.26 6.57 -8.96
N ILE A 4 -1.22 5.74 -8.96
CA ILE A 4 -1.12 4.56 -8.09
C ILE A 4 -1.01 4.94 -6.61
N HIS A 5 -0.31 6.02 -6.25
CA HIS A 5 -0.22 6.47 -4.86
C HIS A 5 -1.59 6.89 -4.34
N GLU A 6 -2.38 7.62 -5.12
CA GLU A 6 -3.74 8.00 -4.74
C GLU A 6 -4.62 6.77 -4.52
N GLU A 7 -4.60 5.80 -5.43
CA GLU A 7 -5.39 4.57 -5.30
C GLU A 7 -4.97 3.72 -4.09
N VAL A 8 -3.67 3.65 -3.80
CA VAL A 8 -3.15 2.95 -2.62
C VAL A 8 -3.58 3.65 -1.33
N ILE A 9 -3.52 4.99 -1.33
CA ILE A 9 -3.97 5.80 -0.20
C ILE A 9 -5.46 5.60 0.01
N ASP A 10 -6.29 5.66 -1.04
CA ASP A 10 -7.74 5.45 -0.95
C ASP A 10 -8.07 4.10 -0.30
N VAL A 11 -7.42 3.01 -0.73
CA VAL A 11 -7.64 1.68 -0.14
C VAL A 11 -7.22 1.65 1.33
N ILE A 12 -6.07 2.23 1.67
CA ILE A 12 -5.60 2.31 3.06
C ILE A 12 -6.58 3.11 3.92
N THR A 13 -7.04 4.26 3.42
CA THR A 13 -7.97 5.13 4.12
C THR A 13 -9.36 4.48 4.25
N GLU A 14 -9.78 3.64 3.30
CA GLU A 14 -11.03 2.88 3.38
C GLU A 14 -10.95 1.75 4.42
N VAL A 15 -9.85 0.99 4.44
CA VAL A 15 -9.65 -0.12 5.39
C VAL A 15 -9.44 0.38 6.82
N VAL A 16 -8.62 1.42 7.00
CA VAL A 16 -8.22 1.93 8.33
C VAL A 16 -9.12 3.07 8.81
N GLY A 17 -9.85 3.73 7.90
CA GLY A 17 -10.86 4.75 8.18
C GLY A 17 -10.35 6.11 8.69
N ASN A 18 -9.17 6.16 9.32
CA ASN A 18 -8.69 7.30 10.11
C ASN A 18 -7.25 7.74 9.82
N LEU A 19 -6.73 7.44 8.62
CA LEU A 19 -5.36 7.77 8.24
C LEU A 19 -5.28 8.88 7.19
N GLU A 20 -4.74 10.03 7.59
CA GLU A 20 -4.29 11.06 6.66
C GLU A 20 -2.89 10.73 6.15
N ILE A 21 -2.82 10.06 4.99
CA ILE A 21 -1.54 9.82 4.32
C ILE A 21 -1.12 11.12 3.61
N LYS A 22 0.01 11.68 4.02
CA LYS A 22 0.67 12.81 3.36
C LYS A 22 1.85 12.32 2.51
N GLU A 23 2.38 13.17 1.64
CA GLU A 23 3.59 12.86 0.86
C GLU A 23 4.79 12.49 1.77
N GLU A 24 4.87 13.07 2.97
CA GLU A 24 5.88 12.70 3.99
C GLU A 24 5.70 11.30 4.59
N ASN A 25 4.47 10.75 4.54
CA ASN A 25 4.14 9.43 5.08
C ASN A 25 4.46 8.31 4.07
N LEU A 26 4.83 8.65 2.83
CA LEU A 26 5.09 7.67 1.78
C LEU A 26 6.28 6.74 2.12
N ASP A 27 7.33 7.28 2.74
CA ASP A 27 8.48 6.50 3.22
C ASP A 27 8.31 6.02 4.68
N THR A 28 7.15 6.29 5.28
CA THR A 28 6.84 5.81 6.64
C THR A 28 6.26 4.39 6.56
N GLU A 29 6.67 3.56 7.50
CA GLU A 29 6.18 2.19 7.61
C GLU A 29 4.68 2.17 7.98
N LEU A 30 3.90 1.27 7.36
CA LEU A 30 2.48 1.11 7.67
C LEU A 30 2.22 0.91 9.17
N LYS A 31 3.07 0.11 9.84
CA LYS A 31 3.04 -0.06 11.30
C LYS A 31 3.23 1.23 12.10
N LYS A 32 4.07 2.16 11.62
CA LYS A 32 4.30 3.47 12.26
C LYS A 32 3.14 4.43 12.05
N LEU A 33 2.39 4.26 10.96
CA LEU A 33 1.16 4.98 10.69
C LEU A 33 -0.01 4.48 11.56
N GLY A 34 0.19 3.43 12.36
CA GLY A 34 -0.86 2.85 13.19
C GLY A 34 -1.74 1.85 12.45
N ILE A 35 -1.27 1.36 11.30
CA ILE A 35 -1.91 0.26 10.57
C ILE A 35 -1.48 -1.04 11.23
N ASP A 36 -2.44 -1.78 11.78
CA ASP A 36 -2.18 -3.07 12.38
C ASP A 36 -1.85 -4.13 11.32
N SER A 37 -1.25 -5.25 11.73
CA SER A 37 -0.89 -6.33 10.81
C SER A 37 -2.09 -6.93 10.07
N LEU A 38 -3.28 -6.91 10.69
CA LEU A 38 -4.53 -7.34 10.06
C LEU A 38 -4.99 -6.37 8.97
N GLU A 39 -4.97 -5.06 9.27
CA GLU A 39 -5.34 -4.02 8.30
C GLU A 39 -4.37 -3.99 7.12
N THR A 40 -3.07 -4.17 7.39
CA THR A 40 -2.04 -4.30 6.35
C THR A 40 -2.36 -5.46 5.40
N PHE A 41 -2.78 -6.61 5.94
CA PHE A 41 -3.13 -7.77 5.14
C PHE A 41 -4.36 -7.52 4.27
N ASN A 42 -5.39 -6.86 4.82
CA ASN A 42 -6.58 -6.47 4.07
C ASN A 42 -6.25 -5.48 2.95
N VAL A 43 -5.46 -4.45 3.23
CA VAL A 43 -5.01 -3.47 2.23
C VAL A 43 -4.26 -4.18 1.10
N LEU A 44 -3.31 -5.06 1.43
CA LEU A 44 -2.56 -5.80 0.42
C LEU A 44 -3.48 -6.63 -0.45
N PHE A 45 -4.41 -7.39 0.15
CA PHE A 45 -5.36 -8.22 -0.58
C PHE A 45 -6.25 -7.39 -1.52
N GLU A 46 -6.80 -6.27 -1.02
CA GLU A 46 -7.63 -5.36 -1.82
C GLU A 46 -6.83 -4.77 -2.99
N LEU A 47 -5.56 -4.40 -2.77
CA LEU A 47 -4.67 -3.92 -3.82
C LEU A 47 -4.33 -5.02 -4.84
N GLU A 48 -4.09 -6.27 -4.39
CA GLU A 48 -3.88 -7.41 -5.29
C GLU A 48 -5.06 -7.64 -6.21
N GLU A 49 -6.29 -7.69 -5.66
CA GLU A 49 -7.50 -7.88 -6.47
C GLU A 49 -7.77 -6.67 -7.37
N LYS A 50 -7.63 -5.44 -6.85
CA LYS A 50 -7.91 -4.21 -7.59
C LYS A 50 -6.96 -3.99 -8.76
N PHE A 51 -5.68 -4.31 -8.58
CA PHE A 51 -4.66 -4.15 -9.62
C PHE A 51 -4.36 -5.44 -10.40
N GLY A 52 -4.89 -6.58 -9.96
CA GLY A 52 -4.62 -7.89 -10.57
C GLY A 52 -3.15 -8.32 -10.44
N ILE A 53 -2.51 -7.96 -9.34
CA ILE A 53 -1.10 -8.29 -9.06
C ILE A 53 -1.01 -9.27 -7.89
N THR A 54 0.18 -9.78 -7.62
CA THR A 54 0.44 -10.63 -6.46
C THR A 54 1.69 -10.12 -5.75
N PHE A 55 1.59 -9.84 -4.46
CA PHE A 55 2.69 -9.52 -3.57
C PHE A 55 3.13 -10.81 -2.88
N PRO A 56 4.28 -11.39 -3.26
CA PRO A 56 4.81 -12.52 -2.53
C PRO A 56 5.20 -12.09 -1.11
N GLU A 57 5.00 -12.94 -0.10
CA GLU A 57 5.29 -12.63 1.31
C GLU A 57 6.73 -12.09 1.51
N GLU A 58 7.67 -12.63 0.75
CA GLU A 58 9.08 -12.23 0.73
C GLU A 58 9.34 -10.79 0.22
N ASP A 59 8.46 -10.27 -0.63
CA ASP A 59 8.45 -8.86 -1.01
C ASP A 59 7.60 -8.04 -0.03
N VAL A 60 6.47 -8.56 0.47
CA VAL A 60 5.61 -7.87 1.47
C VAL A 60 6.41 -7.43 2.69
N GLU A 61 7.34 -8.25 3.19
CA GLU A 61 8.23 -7.87 4.30
C GLU A 61 9.11 -6.66 3.97
N LYS A 62 9.44 -6.43 2.70
CA LYS A 62 10.20 -5.27 2.18
C LYS A 62 9.30 -4.14 1.68
N LEU A 63 8.04 -4.42 1.40
CA LEU A 63 7.01 -3.48 0.94
C LEU A 63 6.18 -2.98 2.13
N ASN A 64 6.88 -2.58 3.18
CA ASN A 64 6.32 -2.06 4.41
C ASN A 64 6.06 -0.55 4.36
N THR A 65 6.37 0.14 3.25
CA THR A 65 6.07 1.56 3.01
C THR A 65 5.15 1.74 1.81
N ILE A 66 4.33 2.80 1.86
CA ILE A 66 3.37 3.14 0.79
C ILE A 66 4.11 3.43 -0.52
N ASN A 67 5.27 4.08 -0.45
CA ASN A 67 6.09 4.36 -1.61
C ASN A 67 6.56 3.10 -2.32
N SER A 68 7.07 2.13 -1.54
CA SER A 68 7.52 0.85 -2.07
C SER A 68 6.37 0.06 -2.70
N LEU A 69 5.22 0.01 -2.02
CA LEU A 69 4.01 -0.62 -2.55
C LEU A 69 3.58 0.02 -3.87
N ALA A 70 3.34 1.32 -3.88
CA ALA A 70 2.91 2.03 -5.08
C ALA A 70 3.90 1.88 -6.24
N LYS A 71 5.20 1.90 -5.94
CA LYS A 71 6.23 1.65 -6.95
C LYS A 71 6.17 0.23 -7.50
N TYR A 72 6.04 -0.77 -6.64
CA TYR A 72 5.94 -2.18 -7.03
C TYR A 72 4.72 -2.43 -7.91
N ILE A 73 3.55 -1.92 -7.50
CA ILE A 73 2.30 -1.97 -8.26
C ILE A 73 2.51 -1.34 -9.65
N ASN A 74 3.09 -0.14 -9.68
CA ASN A 74 3.32 0.59 -10.91
C ASN A 74 4.28 -0.15 -11.86
N GLU A 75 5.33 -0.79 -11.35
CA GLU A 75 6.25 -1.60 -12.16
C GLU A 75 5.59 -2.87 -12.71
N LYS A 76 4.69 -3.49 -11.94
CA LYS A 76 3.91 -4.66 -12.38
C LYS A 76 2.85 -4.32 -13.42
N LEU A 77 2.19 -3.17 -13.31
CA LEU A 77 1.15 -2.73 -14.25
C LEU A 77 1.71 -2.17 -15.56
N ASN A 78 2.93 -1.63 -15.56
CA ASN A 78 3.57 -1.09 -16.77
C ASN A 78 4.46 -2.12 -17.51
N ASN A 79 4.42 -3.41 -17.13
CA ASN A 79 5.02 -4.52 -17.86
C ASN A 79 3.94 -5.43 -18.46
#